data_AF-M1BCV2-F1
#
_entry.id   AF-M1BCV2-F1
#
_cell.length_a   1.000
_cell.length_b   1.000
_cell.length_c   1.000
_cell.angle_alpha   90.00
_cell.angle_beta   90.00
_cell.angle_gamma   90.00
#
_symmetry.space_group_name_H-M   'P 1'
#
loop_
_entity.id
_entity.type
_entity.pdbx_description
1 polymer ?
#
loop_
_entity_poly.entity_id
_entity_poly.type
_entity_poly.pdbx_seq_one_letter_code
_entity_poly.pdbx_strand_id
1 'polypeptide(L)'
;MAMTEFEKLSEVPDWSFMREKKSQMAFLFGVDDHWGPLDLYEEISNKVPGAVLAVEKENFTHAFSCTEAGSLWVAKHVSGLIKNYFSKIDSE
;
A
#
# COMPACT_ATOMS: atom_id res chain seq x y z
N MET A 1 -17.31 -3.73 22.80
CA MET A 1 -15.91 -3.33 22.59
C MET A 1 -15.79 -3.06 21.10
N ALA A 2 -15.79 -1.79 20.71
CA ALA A 2 -15.76 -1.35 19.30
C ALA A 2 -15.56 0.17 19.23
N MET A 3 -16.28 0.96 20.03
CA MET A 3 -16.35 2.42 19.86
C MET A 3 -14.97 3.13 19.95
N THR A 4 -14.16 2.79 20.96
CA THR A 4 -12.82 3.39 21.14
C THR A 4 -11.80 2.94 20.08
N GLU A 5 -12.02 1.79 19.45
CA GLU A 5 -11.15 1.27 18.37
C GLU A 5 -11.51 1.94 17.04
N PHE A 6 -12.81 2.17 16.77
CA PHE A 6 -13.28 2.94 15.63
C PHE A 6 -12.91 4.43 15.73
N GLU A 7 -12.93 5.02 16.93
CA GLU A 7 -12.46 6.40 17.16
C GLU A 7 -10.96 6.56 16.85
N LYS A 8 -10.13 5.59 17.26
CA LYS A 8 -8.70 5.59 16.88
C LYS A 8 -8.48 5.34 15.39
N LEU A 9 -9.33 4.55 14.75
CA LEU A 9 -9.26 4.28 13.32
C LEU A 9 -9.59 5.53 12.46
N SER A 10 -10.32 6.49 13.05
CA SER A 10 -10.69 7.75 12.39
C SER A 10 -9.68 8.88 12.64
N GLU A 11 -8.58 8.60 13.34
CA GLU A 11 -7.47 9.53 13.46
C GLU A 11 -6.75 9.70 12.12
N VAL A 12 -6.29 10.93 11.86
CA VAL A 12 -5.54 11.26 10.65
C VAL A 12 -4.23 10.47 10.65
N PRO A 13 -3.87 9.79 9.54
CA PRO A 13 -2.59 9.10 9.43
C PRO A 13 -1.39 10.02 9.75
N ASP A 14 -0.35 9.48 10.37
CA ASP A 14 0.88 10.24 10.62
C ASP A 14 1.65 10.47 9.31
N TRP A 15 1.25 11.53 8.60
CA TRP A 15 1.83 11.89 7.32
C TRP A 15 3.32 12.26 7.42
N SER A 16 3.77 12.75 8.57
CA SER A 16 5.17 13.11 8.78
C SER A 16 6.03 11.85 8.82
N PHE A 17 5.61 10.85 9.58
CA PHE A 17 6.23 9.54 9.59
C PHE A 17 6.26 8.91 8.20
N MET A 18 5.12 8.90 7.50
CA MET A 18 5.05 8.32 6.16
C MET A 18 5.98 9.02 5.16
N ARG A 19 6.10 10.35 5.21
CA ARG A 19 7.06 11.09 4.37
C ARG A 19 8.50 10.76 4.69
N GLU A 20 8.85 10.61 5.97
CA GLU A 20 10.19 10.24 6.40
C GLU A 20 10.56 8.82 5.96
N LYS A 21 9.62 7.88 6.08
CA LYS A 21 9.85 6.45 5.81
C LYS A 21 9.40 5.98 4.42
N LYS A 22 9.00 6.88 3.52
CA LYS A 22 8.42 6.54 2.22
C LYS A 22 9.26 5.59 1.34
N SER A 23 10.59 5.59 1.49
CA SER A 23 11.48 4.70 0.76
C SER A 23 11.50 3.25 1.31
N GLN A 24 10.92 3.03 2.48
CA GLN A 24 10.87 1.75 3.19
C GLN A 24 9.46 1.13 3.18
N MET A 25 8.49 1.81 2.57
CA MET A 25 7.08 1.41 2.56
C MET A 25 6.55 1.39 1.14
N ALA A 26 5.65 0.43 0.87
CA ALA A 26 4.87 0.37 -0.36
C ALA A 26 3.43 0.03 -0.01
N PHE A 27 2.49 0.67 -0.70
CA PHE A 27 1.06 0.48 -0.49
C PHE A 27 0.44 -0.12 -1.75
N LEU A 28 -0.20 -1.28 -1.59
CA LEU A 28 -0.84 -2.03 -2.67
C LEU A 28 -2.34 -2.02 -2.41
N PHE A 29 -3.12 -1.62 -3.41
CA PHE A 29 -4.57 -1.49 -3.34
C PHE A 29 -5.23 -2.41 -4.38
N GLY A 30 -6.43 -2.92 -4.05
CA GLY A 30 -7.33 -3.53 -5.02
C GLY A 30 -8.34 -2.50 -5.53
N VAL A 31 -8.70 -2.54 -6.81
CA VAL A 31 -9.70 -1.62 -7.38
C VAL A 31 -11.11 -1.83 -6.80
N ASP A 32 -11.42 -3.04 -6.33
CA ASP A 32 -12.71 -3.39 -5.70
C ASP A 32 -12.56 -3.70 -4.19
N ASP A 33 -11.53 -3.11 -3.57
CA ASP A 33 -11.29 -3.21 -2.14
C ASP A 33 -12.14 -2.19 -1.36
N HIS A 34 -13.27 -2.66 -0.84
CA HIS A 34 -14.16 -1.85 0.00
C HIS A 34 -13.57 -1.50 1.38
N TRP A 35 -12.52 -2.18 1.84
CA TRP A 35 -11.90 -1.98 3.15
C TRP A 35 -10.65 -1.09 3.05
N GLY A 36 -9.95 -1.16 1.92
CA GLY A 36 -8.87 -0.26 1.53
C GLY A 36 -9.28 0.61 0.34
N PRO A 37 -10.18 1.59 0.53
CA PRO A 37 -10.73 2.38 -0.57
C PRO A 37 -9.65 3.17 -1.31
N LEU A 38 -9.85 3.38 -2.61
CA LEU A 38 -8.93 4.17 -3.43
C LEU A 38 -8.84 5.64 -3.00
N ASP A 39 -9.80 6.15 -2.23
CA ASP A 39 -9.72 7.47 -1.60
C ASP A 39 -8.44 7.60 -0.75
N LEU A 40 -8.05 6.54 -0.03
CA LEU A 40 -6.80 6.53 0.75
C LEU A 40 -5.57 6.48 -0.17
N TYR A 41 -5.65 5.79 -1.30
CA TYR A 41 -4.59 5.84 -2.32
C TYR A 41 -4.38 7.28 -2.82
N GLU A 42 -5.46 7.99 -3.13
CA GLU A 42 -5.41 9.38 -3.57
C GLU A 42 -4.85 10.29 -2.48
N GLU A 43 -5.26 10.09 -1.23
CA GLU A 43 -4.79 10.88 -0.11
C GLU A 43 -3.28 10.68 0.13
N ILE A 44 -2.79 9.44 0.11
CA ILE A 44 -1.35 9.14 0.24
C ILE A 44 -0.57 9.72 -0.94
N SER A 45 -1.08 9.57 -2.17
CA SER A 45 -0.46 10.12 -3.39
C SER A 45 -0.24 11.63 -3.27
N ASN A 46 -1.23 12.34 -2.73
CA ASN A 46 -1.18 13.79 -2.52
C ASN A 46 -0.31 14.21 -1.33
N LYS A 47 -0.40 13.51 -0.20
CA LYS A 47 0.25 13.90 1.08
C LYS A 47 1.68 13.38 1.23
N VAL A 48 2.05 12.34 0.49
CA VAL A 48 3.35 11.66 0.54
C VAL A 48 3.97 11.53 -0.86
N PRO A 49 4.43 12.63 -1.47
CA PRO A 49 5.03 12.58 -2.81
C PRO A 49 6.23 11.63 -2.88
N GLY A 50 6.20 10.73 -3.85
CA GLY A 50 7.22 9.70 -4.07
C GLY A 50 7.04 8.44 -3.21
N ALA A 51 5.91 8.28 -2.51
CA ALA A 51 5.51 6.98 -1.96
C ALA A 51 5.33 5.95 -3.09
N VAL A 52 5.68 4.69 -2.80
CA VAL A 52 5.41 3.58 -3.71
C VAL A 52 3.95 3.16 -3.55
N LEU A 53 3.16 3.39 -4.59
CA LEU A 53 1.73 3.10 -4.61
C LEU A 53 1.43 2.23 -5.84
N ALA A 54 0.65 1.17 -5.66
CA ALA A 54 0.23 0.29 -6.75
C ALA A 54 -1.25 -0.08 -6.60
N VAL A 55 -1.94 -0.15 -7.74
CA VAL A 55 -3.34 -0.55 -7.80
C VAL A 55 -3.46 -1.75 -8.72
N GLU A 56 -4.01 -2.82 -8.18
CA GLU A 56 -4.45 -4.01 -8.90
C GLU A 56 -5.74 -3.68 -9.67
N LYS A 57 -5.88 -4.14 -10.92
CA LYS A 57 -6.94 -3.72 -11.87
C LYS A 57 -7.89 -4.84 -12.31
N GLU A 58 -7.75 -6.06 -11.79
CA GLU A 58 -8.53 -7.25 -12.11
C GLU A 58 -9.73 -7.45 -11.16
N ASN A 59 -10.15 -6.38 -10.48
CA ASN A 59 -11.30 -6.36 -9.56
C ASN A 59 -11.14 -7.31 -8.37
N PHE A 60 -9.94 -7.44 -7.81
CA PHE A 60 -9.82 -8.20 -6.58
C PHE A 60 -10.37 -7.43 -5.36
N THR A 61 -11.09 -8.14 -4.51
CA THR A 61 -11.63 -7.66 -3.23
C THR A 61 -10.54 -7.65 -2.16
N HIS A 62 -10.82 -7.12 -0.96
CA HIS A 62 -9.83 -6.95 0.12
C HIS A 62 -8.91 -8.17 0.37
N ALA A 63 -9.47 -9.38 0.31
CA ALA A 63 -8.72 -10.62 0.52
C ALA A 63 -7.97 -11.09 -0.74
N PHE A 64 -7.57 -10.19 -1.64
CA PHE A 64 -6.95 -10.53 -2.93
C PHE A 64 -5.69 -11.37 -2.79
N SER A 65 -4.88 -11.10 -1.75
CA SER A 65 -3.70 -11.88 -1.41
C SER A 65 -4.00 -13.32 -0.98
N CYS A 66 -5.27 -13.66 -0.74
CA CYS A 66 -5.72 -15.01 -0.39
C CYS A 66 -6.25 -15.82 -1.59
N THR A 67 -6.23 -15.24 -2.79
CA THR A 67 -6.56 -15.94 -4.04
C THR A 67 -5.29 -16.27 -4.82
N GLU A 68 -5.31 -17.28 -5.68
CA GLU A 68 -4.15 -17.60 -6.52
C GLU A 68 -3.74 -16.42 -7.41
N ALA A 69 -4.70 -15.81 -8.12
CA ALA A 69 -4.42 -14.70 -9.02
C ALA A 69 -3.91 -13.45 -8.27
N GLY A 70 -4.57 -13.05 -7.18
CA GLY A 70 -4.18 -11.87 -6.42
C GLY A 70 -2.89 -12.05 -5.62
N SER A 71 -2.66 -13.23 -5.05
CA SER A 71 -1.36 -13.54 -4.41
C SER A 71 -0.21 -13.53 -5.41
N LEU A 72 -0.42 -14.03 -6.64
CA LEU A 72 0.59 -13.97 -7.70
C LEU A 72 0.90 -12.53 -8.10
N TRP A 73 -0.13 -11.68 -8.22
CA TRP A 73 0.06 -10.25 -8.50
C TRP A 73 0.89 -9.56 -7.41
N VAL A 74 0.52 -9.77 -6.13
CA VAL A 74 1.26 -9.24 -4.97
C VAL A 74 2.71 -9.73 -4.99
N ALA A 75 2.93 -11.03 -5.16
CA ALA A 75 4.26 -11.62 -5.14
C ALA A 75 5.15 -11.06 -6.26
N LYS A 76 4.61 -10.88 -7.47
CA LYS A 76 5.33 -10.25 -8.58
C LYS A 76 5.70 -8.81 -8.25
N HIS A 77 4.76 -8.04 -7.68
CA HIS A 77 5.02 -6.65 -7.33
C HIS A 77 6.08 -6.52 -6.23
N VAL A 78 5.91 -7.25 -5.12
CA VAL A 78 6.83 -7.23 -3.97
C VAL A 78 8.22 -7.71 -4.36
N SER A 79 8.32 -8.81 -5.12
CA SER A 79 9.64 -9.29 -5.59
C SER A 79 10.34 -8.29 -6.50
N GLY A 80 9.60 -7.54 -7.32
CA GLY A 80 10.15 -6.43 -8.11
C GLY A 80 10.68 -5.29 -7.25
N LEU A 81 9.95 -4.90 -6.21
CA LEU A 81 10.38 -3.86 -5.26
C LEU A 81 11.66 -4.27 -4.53
N ILE A 82 11.75 -5.51 -4.05
CA ILE A 82 12.93 -6.05 -3.36
C ILE A 82 14.14 -6.03 -4.29
N LYS A 83 13.99 -6.50 -5.54
CA LYS A 83 15.08 -6.46 -6.53
C LYS A 83 15.56 -5.05 -6.78
N ASN A 84 14.64 -4.11 -7.00
CA ASN A 84 14.97 -2.71 -7.22
C ASN A 84 15.69 -2.08 -6.03
N TYR A 85 15.36 -2.49 -4.80
CA TYR A 85 16.03 -2.04 -3.59
C TYR A 85 17.49 -2.52 -3.55
N PHE A 86 17.74 -3.81 -3.78
CA PHE A 86 19.11 -4.34 -3.84
C PHE A 86 19.94 -3.73 -4.96
N SER A 87 19.37 -3.54 -6.16
CA SER A 87 20.08 -2.91 -7.26
C SER A 87 20.50 -1.47 -6.97
N LYS A 88 19.73 -0.74 -6.15
CA LYS A 88 20.11 0.61 -5.69
C LYS A 88 21.29 0.57 -4.72
N ILE A 89 21.28 -0.37 -3.78
CA ILE A 89 22.39 -0.56 -2.83
C ILE A 89 23.68 -0.91 -3.56
N ASP A 90 23.63 -1.80 -4.54
CA ASP A 90 24.82 -2.22 -5.30
C ASP A 90 25.40 -1.11 -6.19
N SER A 91 24.65 -0.03 -6.41
CA SER A 91 25.04 1.12 -7.24
C SER A 91 25.58 2.31 -6.43
N GLU A 92 25.55 2.24 -5.10
CA GLU A 92 26.07 3.26 -4.17
C GLU A 92 27.46 2.88 -3.61
#